data_AF-A0A0Q8PK18-F1
#
_entry.id   AF-A0A0Q8PK18-F1
#
_cell.length_a   1.000
_cell.length_b   1.000
_cell.length_c   1.000
_cell.angle_alpha   90.00
_cell.angle_beta   90.00
_cell.angle_gamma   90.00
#
_symmetry.space_group_name_H-M   'P 1'
#
loop_
_entity.id
_entity.type
_entity.pdbx_description
1 polymer ?
#
loop_
_entity_poly.entity_id
_entity_poly.type
_entity_poly.pdbx_seq_one_letter_code
_entity_poly.pdbx_strand_id
1 'polypeptide(L)'
;MADDLKELYTSLSGYLSGMHGTAPWGNDDDGKTFADGEDGEPGYLGNEKDILDGLKLLPEIVERIGKILKGLGDSYDNAEQFSLDGLGKPELPLPGTGQPDLVLRDIANGKLNGRH
;
A
#
# COMPACT_ATOMS: atom_id res chain seq x y z
N MET A 1 2.72 8.02 -13.29
CA MET A 1 3.07 7.62 -11.92
C MET A 1 4.06 6.46 -11.89
N ALA A 2 3.71 5.23 -12.31
CA ALA A 2 4.67 4.12 -12.31
C ALA A 2 5.85 4.37 -13.27
N ASP A 3 5.59 4.94 -14.44
CA ASP A 3 6.64 5.30 -15.41
C ASP A 3 7.51 6.47 -14.92
N ASP A 4 6.91 7.49 -14.31
CA ASP A 4 7.65 8.61 -13.69
C ASP A 4 8.62 8.10 -12.59
N LEU A 5 8.22 7.09 -11.81
CA LEU A 5 9.08 6.47 -10.80
C LEU A 5 10.24 5.68 -11.43
N LYS A 6 10.00 4.99 -12.55
CA LYS A 6 11.05 4.30 -13.31
C LYS A 6 12.04 5.30 -13.92
N GLU A 7 11.56 6.43 -14.44
CA GLU A 7 12.40 7.50 -14.98
C GLU A 7 13.23 8.18 -13.89
N LEU A 8 12.64 8.43 -12.72
CA LEU A 8 13.36 8.94 -11.55
C LEU A 8 14.48 7.97 -11.12
N TYR A 9 14.19 6.67 -11.02
CA TYR A 9 15.22 5.67 -10.72
C TYR A 9 16.35 5.69 -11.75
N THR A 10 16.00 5.71 -13.04
CA THR A 10 16.98 5.65 -14.14
C THR A 10 17.87 6.89 -14.17
N SER A 11 17.28 8.07 -14.02
CA SER A 11 18.02 9.34 -14.00
C SER A 11 18.93 9.45 -12.77
N LEU A 12 18.42 9.13 -11.58
CA LEU A 12 19.18 9.22 -10.33
C LEU A 12 20.34 8.20 -10.29
N SER A 13 20.09 6.95 -10.64
CA SER A 13 21.14 5.92 -10.69
C SER A 13 22.22 6.24 -11.72
N GLY A 14 21.85 6.80 -12.87
CA GLY A 14 22.81 7.28 -13.87
C GLY A 14 23.67 8.45 -13.36
N TYR A 15 23.03 9.43 -12.70
CA TYR A 15 23.73 10.56 -12.10
C TYR A 15 24.75 10.12 -11.04
N LEU A 16 24.34 9.26 -10.10
CA LEU A 16 25.18 8.78 -9.02
C LEU A 16 26.36 7.95 -9.54
N SER A 17 26.11 7.07 -10.53
CA SER A 17 27.18 6.32 -11.20
C SER A 17 28.25 7.24 -11.81
N GLY A 18 27.84 8.37 -12.41
CA GLY A 18 28.76 9.37 -12.94
C GLY A 18 29.54 10.10 -11.85
N MET A 19 28.89 10.42 -10.73
CA MET A 19 29.52 11.08 -9.58
C MET A 19 30.62 10.19 -8.97
N HIS A 20 30.33 8.90 -8.78
CA HIS A 20 31.25 7.95 -8.14
C HIS A 20 32.56 7.75 -8.89
N GLY A 21 32.56 7.92 -10.21
CA GLY A 21 33.78 7.84 -11.02
C GLY A 21 34.85 8.87 -10.63
N THR A 22 34.49 9.88 -9.84
CA THR A 22 35.41 10.92 -9.35
C THR A 22 35.86 10.74 -7.90
N ALA A 23 35.37 9.70 -7.19
CA ALA A 23 35.60 9.49 -5.76
C ALA A 23 35.49 10.80 -4.95
N PRO A 24 34.32 11.46 -4.95
CA PRO A 24 34.15 12.83 -4.43
C PRO A 24 34.42 12.95 -2.92
N TRP A 25 34.41 11.83 -2.19
CA TRP A 25 34.74 11.73 -0.78
C TRP A 25 36.25 11.69 -0.50
N GLY A 26 37.10 11.58 -1.52
CA GLY A 26 38.55 11.46 -1.37
C GLY A 26 39.03 10.01 -1.28
N ASN A 27 40.35 9.82 -1.37
CA ASN A 27 41.02 8.51 -1.33
C ASN A 27 41.82 8.30 -0.03
N ASP A 28 41.66 9.18 0.95
CA ASP A 28 42.22 9.02 2.29
C ASP A 28 41.31 8.14 3.16
N ASP A 29 41.79 7.83 4.36
CA ASP A 29 41.07 6.96 5.29
C ASP A 29 39.71 7.57 5.68
N ASP A 30 39.64 8.89 5.85
CA ASP A 30 38.38 9.60 6.16
C ASP A 30 37.37 9.47 5.02
N GLY A 31 37.82 9.67 3.77
CA GLY A 31 36.98 9.50 2.59
C GLY A 31 36.50 8.07 2.41
N LYS A 32 37.37 7.09 2.67
CA LYS A 32 37.01 5.68 2.63
C LYS A 32 35.95 5.34 3.68
N THR A 33 36.15 5.76 4.93
CA THR A 33 35.18 5.55 6.01
C THR A 33 33.85 6.24 5.72
N PHE A 34 33.86 7.45 5.16
CA PHE A 34 32.62 8.12 4.74
C PHE A 34 31.85 7.33 3.66
N ALA A 35 32.56 6.81 2.66
CA ALA A 35 31.95 6.12 1.53
C ALA A 35 31.45 4.72 1.91
N ASP A 36 32.33 3.92 2.50
CA ASP A 36 32.09 2.51 2.80
C ASP A 36 31.32 2.33 4.12
N GLY A 37 31.55 3.21 5.09
CA GLY A 37 31.02 3.10 6.45
C GLY A 37 31.96 2.35 7.39
N GLU A 38 31.40 1.93 8.52
CA GLU A 38 32.09 1.14 9.54
C GLU A 38 31.34 -0.18 9.79
N ASP A 39 31.93 -1.06 10.60
CA ASP A 39 31.32 -2.35 10.92
C ASP A 39 29.91 -2.18 11.52
N GLY A 40 28.90 -2.59 10.75
CA GLY A 40 27.50 -2.53 11.14
C GLY A 40 26.78 -1.22 10.79
N GLU A 41 27.50 -0.21 10.29
CA GLU A 41 26.94 1.11 9.96
C GLU A 41 27.24 1.46 8.50
N PRO A 42 26.23 1.47 7.60
CA PRO A 42 26.46 1.73 6.19
C PRO A 42 26.96 3.17 5.97
N GLY A 43 28.02 3.30 5.17
CA GLY A 43 28.48 4.59 4.68
C GLY A 43 27.56 5.16 3.61
N TYR A 44 28.00 6.24 2.95
CA TYR A 44 27.26 6.87 1.86
C TYR A 44 26.81 5.86 0.79
N LEU A 45 27.70 4.98 0.34
CA LEU A 45 27.43 4.02 -0.74
C LEU A 45 26.41 2.95 -0.33
N GLY A 46 26.44 2.52 0.94
CA GLY A 46 25.45 1.59 1.49
C GLY A 46 24.06 2.21 1.55
N ASN A 47 23.97 3.42 2.13
CA ASN A 47 22.71 4.15 2.23
C ASN A 47 22.12 4.48 0.85
N GLU A 48 22.97 4.89 -0.11
CA GLU A 48 22.54 5.13 -1.49
C GLU A 48 21.94 3.87 -2.11
N LYS A 49 22.62 2.74 -1.98
CA LYS A 49 22.14 1.47 -2.51
C LYS A 49 20.77 1.12 -1.97
N ASP A 50 20.56 1.26 -0.66
CA ASP A 50 19.28 0.96 -0.02
C ASP A 50 18.16 1.87 -0.54
N ILE A 51 18.45 3.16 -0.74
CA ILE A 51 17.50 4.12 -1.32
C ILE A 51 17.16 3.75 -2.77
N LEU A 52 18.17 3.42 -3.59
CA LEU A 52 17.96 3.05 -5.00
C LEU A 52 17.18 1.74 -5.12
N ASP A 53 17.45 0.74 -4.27
CA ASP A 53 16.72 -0.51 -4.24
C ASP A 53 15.26 -0.29 -3.82
N GLY A 54 15.00 0.57 -2.81
CA GLY A 54 13.65 0.97 -2.43
C GLY A 54 12.90 1.67 -3.55
N LEU A 55 13.53 2.66 -4.20
CA LEU A 55 12.95 3.40 -5.31
C LEU A 55 12.61 2.49 -6.51
N LYS A 56 13.44 1.49 -6.77
CA LYS A 56 13.23 0.51 -7.84
C LYS A 56 11.98 -0.35 -7.63
N LEU A 57 11.59 -0.61 -6.39
CA LEU A 57 10.41 -1.42 -6.04
C LEU A 57 9.09 -0.63 -6.09
N LEU A 58 9.14 0.69 -5.91
CA LEU A 58 7.95 1.54 -5.85
C LEU A 58 7.03 1.45 -7.08
N PRO A 59 7.52 1.42 -8.34
CA PRO A 59 6.65 1.29 -9.51
C PRO A 59 5.75 0.06 -9.45
N GLU A 60 6.30 -1.09 -9.08
CA GLU A 60 5.54 -2.35 -8.99
C GLU A 60 4.46 -2.27 -7.89
N ILE A 61 4.80 -1.69 -6.74
CA ILE A 61 3.87 -1.49 -5.63
C ILE A 61 2.71 -0.59 -6.08
N VAL A 62 3.00 0.51 -6.76
CA VAL A 62 1.99 1.46 -7.27
C VAL A 62 1.09 0.78 -8.31
N GLU A 63 1.65 0.01 -9.25
CA GLU A 63 0.88 -0.75 -10.22
C GLU A 63 -0.05 -1.77 -9.54
N ARG A 64 0.43 -2.48 -8.52
CA ARG A 64 -0.35 -3.45 -7.75
C ARG A 64 -1.52 -2.79 -7.02
N ILE A 65 -1.28 -1.66 -6.36
CA ILE A 65 -2.34 -0.89 -5.69
C ILE A 65 -3.41 -0.46 -6.71
N GLY A 66 -2.99 0.07 -7.87
CA GLY A 66 -3.91 0.47 -8.93
C GLY A 66 -4.79 -0.69 -9.42
N LYS A 67 -4.20 -1.87 -9.63
CA LYS A 67 -4.95 -3.08 -10.02
C LYS A 67 -5.96 -3.52 -8.96
N ILE A 68 -5.59 -3.48 -7.68
CA ILE A 68 -6.50 -3.83 -6.57
C ILE A 68 -7.68 -2.85 -6.52
N LEU A 69 -7.40 -1.55 -6.56
CA LEU A 69 -8.44 -0.52 -6.52
C LEU A 69 -9.37 -0.60 -7.73
N LYS A 70 -8.83 -0.84 -8.92
CA LYS A 70 -9.63 -1.06 -10.12
C LYS A 70 -10.51 -2.31 -9.98
N GLY A 71 -9.95 -3.44 -9.53
CA GLY A 71 -10.71 -4.66 -9.32
C GLY A 71 -11.84 -4.51 -8.29
N LEU A 72 -11.63 -3.71 -7.25
CA LEU A 72 -12.69 -3.31 -6.32
C LEU A 72 -13.77 -2.49 -7.03
N GLY A 73 -13.41 -1.45 -7.78
CA GLY A 73 -14.35 -0.64 -8.56
C GLY A 73 -15.16 -1.48 -9.56
N ASP A 74 -14.48 -2.30 -10.36
CA ASP A 74 -15.11 -3.19 -11.33
C ASP A 74 -16.07 -4.18 -10.63
N SER A 75 -15.77 -4.64 -9.41
CA SER A 75 -16.69 -5.51 -8.65
C SER A 75 -17.97 -4.78 -8.21
N TYR A 76 -17.89 -3.48 -7.90
CA TYR A 76 -19.07 -2.66 -7.59
C TYR A 76 -19.91 -2.39 -8.84
N ASP A 77 -19.30 -2.04 -9.96
CA ASP A 77 -20.02 -1.83 -11.23
C ASP A 77 -20.72 -3.10 -11.71
N ASN A 78 -20.05 -4.26 -11.58
CA ASN A 78 -20.65 -5.56 -11.90
C ASN A 78 -21.75 -5.96 -10.89
N ALA A 79 -21.63 -5.59 -9.61
CA ALA A 79 -22.69 -5.82 -8.63
C ALA A 79 -23.93 -4.96 -8.89
N GLU A 80 -23.77 -3.73 -9.40
CA GLU A 80 -24.90 -2.91 -9.88
C GLU A 80 -25.55 -3.50 -11.15
N GLN A 81 -24.75 -4.00 -12.11
CA GLN A 81 -25.30 -4.66 -13.31
C GLN A 81 -26.04 -5.97 -12.98
N PHE A 82 -25.55 -6.78 -12.03
CA PHE A 82 -26.22 -8.01 -11.60
C PHE A 82 -27.50 -7.75 -10.79
N SER A 83 -27.61 -6.58 -10.15
CA SER A 83 -28.80 -6.17 -9.38
C SER A 83 -29.97 -5.76 -10.28
N LEU A 84 -29.70 -5.26 -11.49
CA LEU A 84 -30.75 -4.79 -12.43
C LEU A 84 -31.30 -5.89 -13.36
N ASP A 85 -30.49 -6.87 -13.77
CA ASP A 85 -30.92 -7.96 -14.67
C ASP A 85 -31.34 -9.25 -13.93
N GLY A 86 -30.95 -9.44 -12.66
CA GLY A 86 -31.18 -10.68 -11.91
C GLY A 86 -32.33 -10.67 -10.90
N LEU A 87 -32.86 -9.49 -10.54
CA LEU A 87 -33.93 -9.36 -9.55
C LEU A 87 -35.17 -8.75 -10.21
N GLY A 88 -36.06 -9.64 -10.67
CA GLY A 88 -37.48 -9.28 -10.79
C GLY A 88 -37.91 -8.56 -9.52
N LYS A 89 -38.51 -7.38 -9.71
CA LYS A 89 -39.09 -6.46 -8.71
C LYS A 89 -38.94 -6.93 -7.25
N PRO A 90 -38.20 -6.20 -6.39
CA PRO A 90 -38.27 -6.48 -4.97
C PRO A 90 -39.73 -6.34 -4.52
N GLU A 91 -40.36 -7.46 -4.15
CA GLU A 91 -41.55 -7.40 -3.31
C GLU A 91 -41.09 -6.84 -1.96
N LEU A 92 -41.26 -5.53 -1.82
CA LEU A 92 -41.13 -4.85 -0.55
C LEU A 92 -42.14 -5.50 0.42
N PRO A 93 -41.72 -5.98 1.59
CA PRO A 93 -42.66 -6.28 2.65
C PRO A 93 -43.37 -4.96 2.99
N LEU A 94 -44.69 -4.92 2.82
CA LEU A 94 -45.50 -3.75 3.14
C LEU A 94 -45.26 -3.31 4.59
N PRO A 95 -45.30 -1.99 4.87
CA PRO A 95 -45.00 -1.47 6.20
C PRO A 95 -46.11 -1.84 7.17
N GLY A 96 -45.74 -2.62 8.19
CA GLY A 96 -46.48 -2.75 9.45
C GLY A 96 -47.17 -4.08 9.66
N THR A 97 -46.48 -5.01 10.34
CA THR A 97 -47.03 -5.83 11.45
C THR A 97 -45.88 -6.60 12.13
N GLY A 98 -45.37 -6.08 13.27
CA GLY A 98 -44.61 -6.78 14.33
C GLY A 98 -43.26 -7.42 13.95
N GLN A 99 -42.15 -7.36 14.69
CA GLN A 99 -41.83 -6.95 16.05
C GLN A 99 -40.26 -6.91 16.08
N PRO A 100 -39.59 -5.99 16.79
CA PRO A 100 -38.13 -5.90 16.77
C PRO A 100 -37.45 -7.10 17.45
N ASP A 101 -36.45 -7.65 16.76
CA ASP A 101 -35.60 -8.78 17.16
C ASP A 101 -35.03 -8.58 18.57
N LEU A 102 -35.42 -9.44 19.51
CA LEU A 102 -35.15 -9.31 20.95
C LEU A 102 -33.68 -9.51 21.33
N VAL A 103 -32.81 -9.90 20.38
CA VAL A 103 -31.41 -10.22 20.67
C VAL A 103 -30.54 -8.96 20.88
N LEU A 104 -30.90 -7.84 20.26
CA LEU A 104 -30.11 -6.59 20.35
C LEU A 104 -30.45 -5.75 21.59
N ARG A 105 -31.60 -6.02 22.23
CA ARG A 105 -32.09 -5.21 23.35
C ARG A 105 -31.44 -5.58 24.69
N ASP A 106 -31.00 -6.83 24.85
CA ASP A 106 -30.40 -7.32 26.09
C ASP A 106 -28.90 -6.95 26.23
N ILE A 107 -28.18 -6.85 25.10
CA ILE A 107 -26.79 -6.38 25.07
C ILE A 107 -26.71 -4.88 25.43
N ALA A 108 -27.68 -4.09 24.97
CA ALA A 108 -27.73 -2.64 25.21
C ALA A 108 -28.10 -2.25 26.67
N ASN A 109 -28.64 -3.18 27.47
CA ASN A 109 -29.09 -2.91 28.85
C ASN A 109 -28.19 -3.51 29.94
N GLY A 110 -27.00 -4.02 29.59
CA GLY A 110 -25.93 -4.29 30.56
C GLY A 110 -26.24 -5.36 31.62
N LYS A 111 -27.12 -6.34 31.35
CA LYS A 111 -27.37 -7.46 32.26
C LYS A 111 -26.64 -8.73 31.81
N LEU A 112 -25.36 -8.83 32.15
CA LEU A 112 -24.68 -10.12 32.22
C LEU A 112 -24.98 -10.75 33.59
N ASN A 113 -25.84 -11.77 33.63
CA ASN A 113 -26.00 -12.75 34.71
C ASN A 113 -26.56 -13.99 34.01
N GLY A 114 -25.93 -15.16 33.91
CA GLY A 114 -25.07 -15.88 34.84
C GLY A 114 -25.70 -17.27 35.03
N ARG A 115 -24.97 -18.35 34.69
CA ARG A 115 -25.30 -19.80 34.84
C ARG A 115 -26.50 -20.29 33.98
N HIS A 116 -26.40 -21.40 33.26
CA HIS A 116 -26.00 -22.75 33.69
C HIS A 116 -25.31 -23.55 32.58
#